data_AF-A0A1V5BPW3-F1
#
_entry.id   AF-A0A1V5BPW3-F1
#
_cell.length_a   1.000
_cell.length_b   1.000
_cell.length_c   1.000
_cell.angle_alpha   90.00
_cell.angle_beta   90.00
_cell.angle_gamma   90.00
#
_symmetry.space_group_name_H-M   'P 1'
#
loop_
_entity.id
_entity.type
_entity.pdbx_description
1 polymer ?
#
loop_
_entity_poly.entity_id
_entity_poly.type
_entity_poly.pdbx_seq_one_letter_code
_entity_poly.pdbx_strand_id
1 'polypeptide(L)'
;MEKQLILSPTAGITGLKRGNKNPVVAGESEIVIRFSSRGGKPLFRRRIFTLSVSILSQEQERGQNWQAVIDELKALSIEEVYQRYVGGNMRHRGNKAYIRCFHQNGDADRHPSAVLYLGENRAWCFRCNSGGDAISLTMQALGIDFKEAVKTMAQDFGVTLPSHNYEEQEQARQAARDRTIRKELESRFKEKEGDVYQKLAALYRAIARKLGSVKTVEDLERVGSLYHIKPVLEQVLDILRTGTIADRLAVLKSERVRRWCKWQ
;
A
#
# COMPACT_ATOMS: atom_id res chain seq x y z
N MET A 1 -46.97 10.05 7.73
CA MET A 1 -46.35 10.72 8.88
C MET A 1 -44.90 10.29 8.93
N GLU A 2 -44.09 11.03 8.19
CA GLU A 2 -42.62 10.97 8.22
C GLU A 2 -42.10 11.44 9.58
N LYS A 3 -40.99 10.84 10.03
CA LYS A 3 -39.87 11.60 10.59
C LYS A 3 -38.58 10.78 10.45
N GLN A 4 -37.88 11.13 9.39
CA GLN A 4 -36.52 10.82 9.02
C GLN A 4 -35.58 11.50 10.02
N LEU A 5 -34.66 10.75 10.65
CA LEU A 5 -33.58 11.34 11.45
C LEU A 5 -32.33 11.43 10.58
N ILE A 6 -32.20 12.61 9.98
CA ILE A 6 -31.06 13.13 9.24
C ILE A 6 -30.05 13.63 10.27
N LEU A 7 -28.79 13.19 10.17
CA LEU A 7 -27.66 13.92 10.73
C LEU A 7 -26.70 14.22 9.59
N SER A 8 -26.80 15.45 9.07
CA SER A 8 -25.88 16.05 8.13
C SER A 8 -24.74 16.78 8.87
N PRO A 9 -23.60 17.02 8.19
CA PRO A 9 -22.35 17.53 8.76
C PRO A 9 -22.26 19.05 8.61
N THR A 10 -21.67 19.78 9.57
CA THR A 10 -20.77 20.96 9.37
C THR A 10 -20.54 21.78 10.65
N ALA A 11 -19.28 22.07 10.95
CA ALA A 11 -18.72 23.36 11.41
C ALA A 11 -17.22 23.12 11.68
N GLY A 12 -16.25 23.88 11.17
CA GLY A 12 -16.22 25.02 10.27
C GLY A 12 -14.74 25.26 9.94
N ILE A 13 -14.47 25.56 8.67
CA ILE A 13 -13.14 25.85 8.12
C ILE A 13 -12.92 27.36 8.26
N THR A 14 -11.83 27.77 8.89
CA THR A 14 -11.27 29.13 8.74
C THR A 14 -9.77 29.06 8.43
N GLY A 15 -9.43 29.55 7.24
CA GLY A 15 -8.33 30.50 7.05
C GLY A 15 -6.89 29.97 6.95
N LEU A 16 -6.45 29.80 5.70
CA LEU A 16 -5.07 29.75 5.22
C LEU A 16 -4.02 30.56 6.02
N LYS A 17 -2.80 29.98 6.16
CA LYS A 17 -1.57 30.66 5.71
C LYS A 17 -0.48 29.64 5.35
N ARG A 18 0.09 29.84 4.16
CA ARG A 18 1.24 29.12 3.60
C ARG A 18 2.45 29.27 4.52
N GLY A 19 3.14 28.16 4.77
CA GLY A 19 4.40 28.11 5.50
C GLY A 19 5.13 26.84 5.17
N ASN A 20 5.91 26.87 4.09
CA ASN A 20 6.93 25.88 3.75
C ASN A 20 7.84 25.65 4.96
N LYS A 21 7.75 24.48 5.59
CA LYS A 21 8.76 23.98 6.52
C LYS A 21 8.91 22.48 6.28
N ASN A 22 10.02 22.12 5.64
CA ASN A 22 10.61 20.79 5.70
C ASN A 22 10.50 20.21 7.12
N PRO A 23 10.22 18.90 7.28
CA PRO A 23 10.41 18.26 8.57
C PRO A 23 11.90 18.30 8.92
N VAL A 24 12.24 19.16 9.88
CA VAL A 24 13.53 19.12 10.58
C VAL A 24 13.54 17.80 11.35
N VAL A 25 14.46 16.93 10.97
CA VAL A 25 14.71 15.64 11.63
C VAL A 25 15.06 15.92 13.09
N ALA A 26 14.15 15.57 13.99
CA ALA A 26 14.38 15.65 15.43
C ALA A 26 15.46 14.64 15.82
N GLY A 27 16.43 15.15 16.59
CA GLY A 27 17.66 14.46 16.95
C GLY A 27 17.48 13.07 17.56
N GLU A 28 18.45 12.24 17.24
CA GLU A 28 18.71 10.93 17.81
C GLU A 28 18.65 11.00 19.34
N SER A 29 17.64 10.35 19.92
CA SER A 29 17.65 10.04 21.34
C SER A 29 18.53 8.80 21.53
N GLU A 30 19.79 9.03 21.90
CA GLU A 30 20.68 7.98 22.39
C GLU A 30 20.05 7.29 23.60
N ILE A 31 19.60 6.05 23.41
CA ILE A 31 19.25 5.16 24.52
C ILE A 31 20.56 4.66 25.13
N VAL A 32 21.04 5.35 26.17
CA VAL A 32 22.22 4.91 26.94
C VAL A 32 21.77 3.86 27.97
N ILE A 33 21.93 2.58 27.63
CA ILE A 33 21.76 1.47 28.60
C ILE A 33 23.00 1.41 29.49
N ARG A 34 22.91 1.91 30.73
CA ARG A 34 23.94 1.75 31.76
C ARG A 34 23.85 0.36 32.39
N PHE A 35 24.76 -0.55 32.03
CA PHE A 35 25.03 -1.75 32.82
C PHE A 35 26.03 -1.43 33.93
N SER A 36 25.60 -1.51 35.19
CA SER A 36 26.49 -1.55 36.34
C SER A 36 26.96 -3.00 36.54
N SER A 37 28.22 -3.29 36.21
CA SER A 37 28.86 -4.52 36.67
C SER A 37 29.93 -4.19 37.71
N ARG A 38 29.75 -4.71 38.92
CA ARG A 38 30.82 -4.80 39.91
C ARG A 38 31.74 -5.93 39.49
N GLY A 39 33.00 -5.59 39.21
CA GLY A 39 34.14 -6.50 39.24
C GLY A 39 34.33 -7.40 38.01
N GLY A 40 35.48 -7.27 37.34
CA GLY A 40 35.99 -8.29 36.43
C GLY A 40 36.57 -7.75 35.11
N LYS A 41 37.91 -7.79 35.03
CA LYS A 41 38.89 -7.53 33.95
C LYS A 41 38.41 -7.45 32.47
N PRO A 42 39.09 -6.64 31.62
CA PRO A 42 38.68 -6.39 30.24
C PRO A 42 39.13 -7.51 29.30
N LEU A 43 38.22 -7.98 28.45
CA LEU A 43 38.57 -8.79 27.28
C LEU A 43 37.71 -8.38 26.09
N PHE A 44 38.40 -8.20 24.97
CA PHE A 44 37.88 -8.18 23.60
C PHE A 44 37.24 -6.87 23.08
N ARG A 45 38.11 -5.97 22.60
CA ARG A 45 37.78 -4.99 21.55
C ARG A 45 37.37 -5.75 20.28
N ARG A 46 36.08 -5.74 19.94
CA ARG A 46 35.64 -6.00 18.56
C ARG A 46 35.07 -4.73 17.95
N ARG A 47 35.85 -4.18 17.00
CA ARG A 47 35.41 -3.22 15.98
C ARG A 47 34.20 -3.81 15.25
N ILE A 48 33.01 -3.32 15.55
CA ILE A 48 31.82 -3.51 14.71
C ILE A 48 31.10 -2.16 14.68
N PHE A 49 31.69 -1.12 14.10
CA PHE A 49 30.96 0.17 13.98
C PHE A 49 31.53 1.08 12.90
N THR A 50 31.78 0.56 11.68
CA THR A 50 32.07 1.43 10.51
C THR A 50 31.65 0.78 9.19
N LEU A 51 30.56 0.01 9.17
CA LEU A 51 30.03 -0.57 7.92
C LEU A 51 28.53 -0.34 7.71
N SER A 52 27.82 0.27 8.67
CA SER A 52 26.37 0.50 8.57
C SER A 52 25.99 1.81 7.87
N VAL A 53 26.85 2.84 7.91
CA VAL A 53 26.51 4.16 7.35
C VAL A 53 26.65 4.20 5.82
N SER A 54 27.66 3.54 5.24
CA SER A 54 27.84 3.51 3.78
C SER A 54 26.76 2.70 3.04
N ILE A 55 26.16 1.70 3.70
CA ILE A 55 25.12 0.85 3.10
C ILE A 55 23.80 1.62 2.95
N LEU A 56 23.47 2.50 3.90
CA LEU A 56 22.23 3.28 3.88
C LEU A 56 22.23 4.41 2.84
N SER A 57 23.39 4.97 2.47
CA SER A 57 23.49 5.94 1.37
C SER A 57 23.37 5.29 -0.02
N GLN A 58 23.83 4.05 -0.18
CA GLN A 58 23.74 3.34 -1.47
C GLN A 58 22.32 2.85 -1.80
N GLU A 59 21.44 2.69 -0.81
CA GLU A 59 20.05 2.30 -1.05
C GLU A 59 19.19 3.48 -1.52
N GLN A 60 19.59 4.71 -1.24
CA GLN A 60 18.85 5.93 -1.57
C GLN A 60 18.98 6.33 -3.06
N GLU A 61 20.09 5.97 -3.71
CA GLU A 61 20.31 6.18 -5.16
C GLU A 61 19.57 5.17 -6.05
N ARG A 62 19.04 4.07 -5.47
CA ARG A 62 18.20 3.09 -6.20
C ARG A 62 16.72 3.49 -6.25
N GLY A 63 16.39 4.71 -5.81
CA GLY A 63 15.14 5.38 -6.11
C GLY A 63 15.13 5.79 -7.58
N GLN A 64 14.85 4.82 -8.44
CA GLN A 64 14.70 4.95 -9.87
C GLN A 64 13.96 6.24 -10.29
N ASN A 65 14.72 7.22 -10.79
CA ASN A 65 14.17 8.50 -11.21
C ASN A 65 13.61 8.40 -12.63
N TRP A 66 12.30 8.13 -12.74
CA TRP A 66 11.59 8.14 -14.02
C TRP A 66 11.70 9.49 -14.76
N GLN A 67 11.84 10.60 -14.03
CA GLN A 67 12.00 11.91 -14.66
C GLN A 67 13.31 12.01 -15.42
N ALA A 68 14.42 11.51 -14.85
CA ALA A 68 15.71 11.52 -15.53
C ALA A 68 15.69 10.71 -16.83
N VAL A 69 15.01 9.56 -16.83
CA VAL A 69 14.85 8.69 -18.01
C VAL A 69 14.00 9.38 -19.07
N ILE A 70 12.91 10.02 -18.67
CA ILE A 70 12.06 10.79 -19.59
C ILE A 70 12.85 11.95 -20.20
N ASP A 71 13.63 12.67 -19.38
CA ASP A 71 14.44 13.79 -19.83
C ASP A 71 15.54 13.32 -20.80
N GLU A 72 16.18 12.18 -20.52
CA GLU A 72 17.16 11.53 -21.41
C GLU A 72 16.54 11.15 -22.76
N LEU A 73 15.35 10.53 -22.75
CA LEU A 73 14.64 10.18 -23.98
C LEU A 73 14.17 11.40 -24.78
N LYS A 74 13.82 12.50 -24.11
CA LYS A 74 13.47 13.78 -24.75
C LYS A 74 14.68 14.50 -25.32
N ALA A 75 15.88 14.23 -24.81
CA ALA A 75 17.13 14.81 -25.28
C ALA A 75 17.69 14.10 -26.54
N LEU A 76 17.19 12.89 -26.86
CA LEU A 76 17.52 12.20 -28.11
C LEU A 76 17.19 13.07 -29.31
N SER A 77 18.06 13.05 -30.33
CA SER A 77 17.87 13.93 -31.48
C SER A 77 16.61 13.54 -32.25
N ILE A 78 15.75 14.52 -32.50
CA ILE A 78 14.47 14.27 -33.16
C ILE A 78 14.66 13.83 -34.62
N GLU A 79 15.81 14.16 -35.20
CA GLU A 79 16.22 13.68 -36.52
C GLU A 79 16.48 12.18 -36.52
N GLU A 80 17.28 11.66 -35.57
CA GLU A 80 17.53 10.22 -35.44
C GLU A 80 16.24 9.46 -35.13
N VAL A 81 15.40 10.00 -34.25
CA VAL A 81 14.10 9.40 -33.90
C VAL A 81 13.17 9.37 -35.12
N TYR A 82 13.13 10.44 -35.91
CA TYR A 82 12.37 10.45 -37.17
C TYR A 82 12.91 9.41 -38.17
N GLN A 83 14.22 9.35 -38.37
CA GLN A 83 14.83 8.38 -39.28
C GLN A 83 14.55 6.94 -38.85
N ARG A 84 14.53 6.66 -37.54
CA ARG A 84 14.31 5.33 -36.97
C ARG A 84 12.86 4.84 -37.12
N TYR A 85 11.87 5.68 -36.79
CA TYR A 85 10.48 5.23 -36.68
C TYR A 85 9.59 5.60 -37.87
N VAL A 86 9.88 6.70 -38.56
CA VAL A 86 9.08 7.17 -39.70
C VAL A 86 9.81 6.91 -41.01
N GLY A 87 11.10 7.25 -41.04
CA GLY A 87 11.93 7.17 -42.23
C GLY A 87 11.50 8.12 -43.36
N GLY A 88 12.22 8.05 -44.47
CA GLY A 88 11.94 8.82 -45.69
C GLY A 88 12.79 10.08 -45.87
N ASN A 89 12.54 10.76 -47.00
CA ASN A 89 13.37 11.88 -47.44
C ASN A 89 13.13 13.13 -46.59
N MET A 90 14.22 13.67 -46.03
CA MET A 90 14.23 14.93 -45.31
C MET A 90 14.91 16.02 -46.15
N ARG A 91 14.31 17.21 -46.20
CA ARG A 91 14.91 18.37 -46.89
C ARG A 91 15.39 19.39 -45.87
N HIS A 92 16.70 19.48 -45.69
CA HIS A 92 17.32 20.40 -44.74
C HIS A 92 17.37 21.84 -45.29
N ARG A 93 17.02 22.79 -44.42
CA ARG A 93 17.03 24.25 -44.66
C ARG A 93 17.48 24.93 -43.37
N GLY A 94 18.79 25.10 -43.20
CA GLY A 94 19.36 25.62 -41.95
C GLY A 94 18.99 24.72 -40.76
N ASN A 95 18.47 25.32 -39.70
CA ASN A 95 18.10 24.61 -38.47
C ASN A 95 16.73 23.89 -38.51
N LYS A 96 16.20 23.66 -39.72
CA LYS A 96 14.90 23.03 -39.94
C LYS A 96 15.02 21.95 -41.00
N ALA A 97 14.33 20.84 -40.80
CA ALA A 97 14.17 19.80 -41.82
C ALA A 97 12.69 19.66 -42.18
N TYR A 98 12.38 19.70 -43.48
CA TYR A 98 11.03 19.50 -43.99
C TYR A 98 10.83 18.03 -44.33
N ILE A 99 9.76 17.46 -43.79
CA ILE A 99 9.43 16.05 -43.82
C ILE A 99 7.96 15.84 -44.19
N ARG A 100 7.59 14.60 -44.52
CA ARG A 100 6.18 14.22 -44.64
C ARG A 100 5.54 14.13 -43.25
N CYS A 101 4.22 14.06 -43.22
CA CYS A 101 3.48 13.79 -41.99
C CYS A 101 4.00 12.50 -41.34
N PHE A 102 4.34 12.58 -40.06
CA PHE A 102 4.92 11.48 -39.29
C PHE A 102 3.86 10.63 -38.59
N HIS A 103 2.57 10.88 -38.76
CA HIS A 103 1.53 10.01 -38.23
C HIS A 103 1.47 8.68 -38.97
N GLN A 104 1.02 7.62 -38.28
CA GLN A 104 0.83 6.28 -38.86
C GLN A 104 -0.10 6.27 -40.10
N ASN A 105 -1.04 7.23 -40.21
CA ASN A 105 -1.92 7.43 -41.38
C ASN A 105 -1.39 8.51 -42.36
N GLY A 106 -0.10 8.85 -42.27
CA GLY A 106 0.56 9.91 -43.03
C GLY A 106 0.75 9.61 -44.51
N ASP A 107 0.58 8.36 -44.94
CA ASP A 107 0.77 7.89 -46.32
C ASP A 107 -0.16 8.56 -47.36
N ALA A 108 -1.24 9.20 -46.90
CA ALA A 108 -2.11 10.01 -47.75
C ALA A 108 -1.48 11.37 -48.14
N ASP A 109 -0.42 11.81 -47.46
CA ASP A 109 0.24 13.09 -47.70
C ASP A 109 1.51 12.93 -48.55
N ARG A 110 1.36 13.21 -49.84
CA ARG A 110 2.48 13.16 -50.81
C ARG A 110 3.42 14.37 -50.70
N HIS A 111 3.04 15.41 -49.94
CA HIS A 111 3.79 16.65 -49.84
C HIS A 111 4.45 16.79 -48.46
N PRO A 112 5.62 17.45 -48.36
CA PRO A 112 6.26 17.70 -47.08
C PRO A 112 5.47 18.76 -46.28
N SER A 113 4.57 18.31 -45.40
CA SER A 113 3.69 19.15 -44.58
C SER A 113 4.12 19.27 -43.11
N ALA A 114 5.23 18.63 -42.74
CA ALA A 114 5.78 18.65 -41.40
C ALA A 114 7.21 19.21 -41.37
N VAL A 115 7.58 19.78 -40.24
CA VAL A 115 8.86 20.42 -40.00
C VAL A 115 9.44 19.91 -38.69
N LEU A 116 10.69 19.45 -38.76
CA LEU A 116 11.54 19.21 -37.60
C LEU A 116 12.35 20.47 -37.32
N TYR A 117 12.21 21.01 -36.11
CA TYR A 117 13.01 22.12 -35.61
C TYR A 117 14.20 21.55 -34.85
N LEU A 118 15.34 21.44 -35.53
CA LEU A 118 16.49 20.68 -35.03
C LEU A 118 17.10 21.32 -33.77
N GLY A 119 17.19 22.65 -33.70
CA GLY A 119 17.72 23.31 -32.50
C GLY A 119 16.75 23.44 -31.32
N GLU A 120 15.45 23.21 -31.53
CA GLU A 120 14.45 23.14 -30.44
C GLU A 120 14.10 21.68 -30.09
N ASN A 121 14.69 20.71 -30.80
CA ASN A 121 14.41 19.28 -30.69
C ASN A 121 12.91 18.93 -30.69
N ARG A 122 12.15 19.53 -31.62
CA ARG A 122 10.70 19.36 -31.71
C ARG A 122 10.19 19.18 -33.14
N ALA A 123 9.09 18.47 -33.28
CA ALA A 123 8.42 18.23 -34.54
C ALA A 123 7.06 18.92 -34.56
N TRP A 124 6.65 19.42 -35.73
CA TRP A 124 5.33 19.98 -35.94
C TRP A 124 4.82 19.65 -37.32
N CYS A 125 3.60 19.14 -37.43
CA CYS A 125 2.92 18.92 -38.69
C CYS A 125 1.77 19.90 -38.86
N PHE A 126 1.83 20.71 -39.93
CA PHE A 126 0.82 21.71 -40.23
C PHE A 126 -0.49 21.11 -40.75
N ARG A 127 -0.46 19.87 -41.24
CA ARG A 127 -1.65 19.18 -41.78
C ARG A 127 -2.55 18.62 -40.69
N CYS A 128 -1.99 17.91 -39.71
CA CYS A 128 -2.73 17.29 -38.62
C CYS A 128 -2.75 18.14 -37.34
N ASN A 129 -2.10 19.31 -37.36
CA ASN A 129 -2.02 20.24 -36.23
C ASN A 129 -1.51 19.57 -34.94
N SER A 130 -0.52 18.70 -35.09
CA SER A 130 0.10 17.96 -33.99
C SER A 130 1.61 18.10 -34.03
N GLY A 131 2.22 17.93 -32.87
CA GLY A 131 3.65 18.04 -32.71
C GLY A 131 4.07 17.78 -31.27
N GLY A 132 5.36 17.88 -31.01
CA GLY A 132 5.91 17.68 -29.69
C GLY A 132 7.40 17.32 -29.72
N ASP A 133 7.84 16.75 -28.62
CA ASP A 133 9.19 16.22 -28.41
C ASP A 133 9.39 14.85 -29.10
N ALA A 134 10.60 14.29 -28.96
CA ALA A 134 10.95 12.98 -29.50
C ALA A 134 9.98 11.86 -29.09
N ILE A 135 9.48 11.88 -27.84
CA ILE A 135 8.51 10.90 -27.35
C ILE A 135 7.16 11.08 -28.06
N SER A 136 6.68 12.34 -28.15
CA SER A 136 5.43 12.67 -28.83
C SER A 136 5.46 12.27 -30.31
N LEU A 137 6.59 12.46 -30.98
CA LEU A 137 6.80 12.00 -32.36
C LEU A 137 6.69 10.47 -32.45
N THR A 138 7.33 9.74 -31.53
CA THR A 138 7.30 8.27 -31.51
C THR A 138 5.89 7.73 -31.28
N MET A 139 5.15 8.34 -30.34
CA MET A 139 3.74 8.00 -30.09
C MET A 139 2.89 8.18 -31.35
N GLN A 140 3.06 9.30 -32.05
CA GLN A 140 2.28 9.61 -33.26
C GLN A 140 2.69 8.75 -34.47
N ALA A 141 3.97 8.40 -34.57
CA ALA A 141 4.51 7.56 -35.63
C ALA A 141 4.05 6.10 -35.51
N LEU A 142 4.08 5.55 -34.30
CA LEU A 142 3.75 4.15 -34.06
C LEU A 142 2.30 3.92 -33.63
N GLY A 143 1.57 4.99 -33.27
CA GLY A 143 0.18 4.89 -32.78
C GLY A 143 0.08 4.25 -31.39
N ILE A 144 1.10 4.39 -30.55
CA ILE A 144 1.22 3.74 -29.23
C ILE A 144 1.08 4.73 -28.07
N ASP A 145 0.74 4.23 -26.88
CA ASP A 145 0.63 5.05 -25.68
C ASP A 145 2.01 5.50 -25.15
N PHE A 146 2.04 6.54 -24.30
CA PHE A 146 3.26 7.10 -23.73
C PHE A 146 4.13 6.05 -23.04
N LYS A 147 3.52 5.14 -22.24
CA LYS A 147 4.26 4.08 -21.55
C LYS A 147 4.95 3.12 -22.51
N GLU A 148 4.27 2.81 -23.62
CA GLU A 148 4.80 1.93 -24.66
C GLU A 148 5.89 2.64 -25.46
N ALA A 149 5.69 3.92 -25.83
CA ALA A 149 6.70 4.73 -26.51
C ALA A 149 7.99 4.85 -25.71
N VAL A 150 7.91 5.12 -24.40
CA VAL A 150 9.09 5.16 -23.53
C VAL A 150 9.80 3.80 -23.49
N LYS A 151 9.05 2.69 -23.44
CA LYS A 151 9.64 1.34 -23.46
C LYS A 151 10.34 1.03 -24.78
N THR A 152 9.68 1.31 -25.91
CA THR A 152 10.22 1.10 -27.25
C THR A 152 11.47 1.95 -27.47
N MET A 153 11.40 3.25 -27.18
CA MET A 153 12.56 4.14 -27.32
C MET A 153 13.71 3.73 -26.42
N ALA A 154 13.44 3.33 -25.18
CA ALA A 154 14.51 2.89 -24.30
C ALA A 154 15.19 1.60 -24.79
N GLN A 155 14.42 0.67 -25.37
CA GLN A 155 14.97 -0.53 -26.00
C GLN A 155 15.80 -0.22 -27.26
N ASP A 156 15.29 0.65 -28.13
CA ASP A 156 15.93 0.98 -29.41
C ASP A 156 17.16 1.88 -29.26
N PHE A 157 17.16 2.82 -28.31
CA PHE A 157 18.25 3.76 -28.07
C PHE A 157 19.14 3.36 -26.89
N GLY A 158 18.89 2.20 -26.26
CA GLY A 158 19.73 1.66 -25.19
C GLY A 158 19.63 2.40 -23.85
N VAL A 159 18.55 3.12 -23.60
CA VAL A 159 18.31 3.80 -22.31
C VAL A 159 17.87 2.75 -21.28
N THR A 160 18.53 2.76 -20.13
CA THR A 160 18.22 1.77 -19.07
C THR A 160 16.93 2.17 -18.38
N LEU A 161 15.87 1.38 -18.58
CA LEU A 161 14.63 1.62 -17.87
C LEU A 161 14.79 1.21 -16.39
N PRO A 162 14.33 2.06 -15.46
CA PRO A 162 14.10 1.64 -14.10
C PRO A 162 13.17 0.43 -14.09
N SER A 163 13.66 -0.67 -13.53
CA SER A 163 12.96 -1.95 -13.51
C SER A 163 11.50 -1.81 -13.09
N HIS A 164 10.62 -2.41 -13.88
CA HIS A 164 9.17 -2.55 -13.65
C HIS A 164 8.82 -3.25 -12.32
N ASN A 165 9.83 -3.67 -11.55
CA ASN A 165 9.73 -4.21 -10.20
C ASN A 165 9.03 -3.30 -9.19
N TYR A 166 8.76 -2.03 -9.48
CA TYR A 166 8.03 -1.17 -8.55
C TYR A 166 6.60 -1.68 -8.27
N GLU A 167 5.84 -2.04 -9.31
CA GLU A 167 4.47 -2.55 -9.14
C GLU A 167 4.47 -3.91 -8.44
N GLU A 168 5.40 -4.80 -8.80
CA GLU A 168 5.53 -6.12 -8.17
C GLU A 168 6.02 -6.02 -6.71
N GLN A 169 6.95 -5.11 -6.42
CA GLN A 169 7.39 -4.84 -5.04
C GLN A 169 6.29 -4.21 -4.21
N GLU A 170 5.50 -3.30 -4.75
CA GLU A 170 4.39 -2.69 -4.01
C GLU A 170 3.27 -3.70 -3.76
N GLN A 171 2.94 -4.54 -4.73
CA GLN A 171 2.02 -5.67 -4.53
C GLN A 171 2.52 -6.64 -3.46
N ALA A 172 3.82 -6.99 -3.48
CA ALA A 172 4.42 -7.84 -2.46
C ALA A 172 4.40 -7.19 -1.06
N ARG A 173 4.68 -5.88 -0.98
CA ARG A 173 4.59 -5.10 0.27
C ARG A 173 3.17 -5.06 0.80
N GLN A 174 2.19 -4.80 -0.07
CA GLN A 174 0.78 -4.76 0.32
C GLN A 174 0.30 -6.14 0.79
N ALA A 175 0.63 -7.21 0.07
CA ALA A 175 0.33 -8.57 0.50
C ALA A 175 0.98 -8.94 1.84
N ALA A 176 2.21 -8.47 2.10
CA ALA A 176 2.87 -8.66 3.39
C ALA A 176 2.18 -7.90 4.53
N ARG A 177 1.74 -6.66 4.28
CA ARG A 177 0.94 -5.86 5.22
C ARG A 177 -0.38 -6.55 5.54
N ASP A 178 -1.12 -6.97 4.52
CA ASP A 178 -2.42 -7.64 4.67
C ASP A 178 -2.30 -8.94 5.46
N ARG A 179 -1.23 -9.73 5.21
CA ARG A 179 -0.92 -10.93 6.00
C ARG A 179 -0.65 -10.61 7.47
N THR A 180 0.04 -9.51 7.74
CA THR A 180 0.37 -9.07 9.12
C THR A 180 -0.88 -8.62 9.85
N ILE A 181 -1.70 -7.78 9.21
CA ILE A 181 -2.98 -7.31 9.75
C ILE A 181 -3.91 -8.48 10.04
N ARG A 182 -4.00 -9.45 9.12
CA ARG A 182 -4.82 -10.65 9.30
C ARG A 182 -4.37 -11.47 10.50
N LYS A 183 -3.06 -11.72 10.65
CA LYS A 183 -2.50 -12.43 11.80
C LYS A 183 -2.79 -11.72 13.12
N GLU A 184 -2.63 -10.40 13.15
CA GLU A 184 -2.92 -9.58 14.33
C GLU A 184 -4.41 -9.66 14.70
N LEU A 185 -5.30 -9.55 13.73
CA LEU A 185 -6.74 -9.65 13.94
C LEU A 185 -7.14 -11.05 14.45
N GLU A 186 -6.59 -12.11 13.86
CA GLU A 186 -6.81 -13.49 14.29
C GLU A 186 -6.28 -13.74 15.72
N SER A 187 -5.13 -13.15 16.07
CA SER A 187 -4.55 -13.24 17.41
C SER A 187 -5.46 -12.58 18.45
N ARG A 188 -5.89 -11.34 18.20
CA ARG A 188 -6.82 -10.62 19.08
C ARG A 188 -8.14 -11.34 19.24
N PHE A 189 -8.65 -11.92 18.16
CA PHE A 189 -9.88 -12.69 18.21
C PHE A 189 -9.75 -13.91 19.13
N LYS A 190 -8.66 -14.68 18.99
CA LYS A 190 -8.38 -15.84 19.86
C LYS A 190 -8.18 -15.47 21.32
N GLU A 191 -7.51 -14.36 21.60
CA GLU A 191 -7.33 -13.85 22.96
C GLU A 191 -8.69 -13.56 23.61
N LYS A 192 -9.57 -12.85 22.90
CA LYS A 192 -10.92 -12.56 23.40
C LYS A 192 -11.79 -13.79 23.55
N GLU A 193 -11.73 -14.72 22.61
CA GLU A 193 -12.41 -16.01 22.70
C GLU A 193 -11.97 -16.78 23.95
N GLY A 194 -10.66 -16.79 24.22
CA GLY A 194 -10.06 -17.38 25.42
C GLY A 194 -10.55 -16.71 26.71
N ASP A 195 -10.55 -15.39 26.78
CA ASP A 195 -11.04 -14.63 27.94
C ASP A 195 -12.50 -14.95 28.27
N VAL A 196 -13.36 -14.97 27.25
CA VAL A 196 -14.78 -15.28 27.41
C VAL A 196 -14.97 -16.73 27.85
N TYR A 197 -14.26 -17.67 27.22
CA TYR A 197 -14.29 -19.08 27.61
C TYR A 197 -13.90 -19.27 29.08
N GLN A 198 -12.82 -18.64 29.54
CA GLN A 198 -12.38 -18.76 30.94
C GLN A 198 -13.42 -18.21 31.93
N LYS A 199 -14.04 -17.07 31.62
CA LYS A 199 -15.12 -16.50 32.46
C LYS A 199 -16.33 -17.41 32.54
N LEU A 200 -16.78 -17.95 31.41
CA LEU A 200 -17.94 -18.85 31.36
C LEU A 200 -17.63 -20.20 32.04
N ALA A 201 -16.42 -20.74 31.88
CA ALA A 201 -15.99 -21.95 32.56
C ALA A 201 -15.92 -21.72 34.09
N ALA A 202 -15.47 -20.55 34.56
CA ALA A 202 -15.50 -20.20 35.97
C ALA A 202 -16.93 -20.12 36.51
N LEU A 203 -17.85 -19.51 35.76
CA LEU A 203 -19.28 -19.45 36.10
C LEU A 203 -19.89 -20.86 36.19
N TYR A 204 -19.62 -21.71 35.20
CA TYR A 204 -20.07 -23.10 35.18
C TYR A 204 -19.56 -23.87 36.41
N ARG A 205 -18.27 -23.78 36.76
CA ARG A 205 -17.71 -24.40 37.96
C ARG A 205 -18.32 -23.87 39.25
N ALA A 206 -18.63 -22.57 39.32
CA ALA A 206 -19.29 -21.98 40.48
C ALA A 206 -20.72 -22.52 40.66
N ILE A 207 -21.49 -22.61 39.57
CA ILE A 207 -22.84 -23.19 39.57
C ILE A 207 -22.78 -24.66 39.95
N ALA A 208 -21.88 -25.44 39.34
CA ALA A 208 -21.74 -26.87 39.64
C ALA A 208 -21.42 -27.11 41.13
N ARG A 209 -20.52 -26.31 41.73
CA ARG A 209 -20.23 -26.37 43.17
C ARG A 209 -21.45 -26.05 44.04
N LYS A 210 -22.24 -25.04 43.67
CA LYS A 210 -23.45 -24.66 44.41
C LYS A 210 -24.53 -25.74 44.31
N LEU A 211 -24.76 -26.27 43.12
CA LEU A 211 -25.70 -27.38 42.90
C LEU A 211 -25.29 -28.65 43.66
N GLY A 212 -23.98 -28.95 43.74
CA GLY A 212 -23.48 -30.08 44.53
C GLY A 212 -23.58 -29.91 46.05
N SER A 213 -23.87 -28.71 46.56
CA SER A 213 -24.05 -28.44 47.99
C SER A 213 -25.50 -28.54 48.49
N VAL A 214 -26.46 -28.76 47.58
CA VAL A 214 -27.89 -28.85 47.89
C VAL A 214 -28.18 -30.18 48.59
N LYS A 215 -28.75 -30.12 49.80
CA LYS A 215 -29.09 -31.32 50.59
C LYS A 215 -30.56 -31.37 50.99
N THR A 216 -31.25 -30.23 51.09
CA THR A 216 -32.66 -30.14 51.51
C THR A 216 -33.55 -29.60 50.39
N VAL A 217 -34.87 -29.73 50.58
CA VAL A 217 -35.88 -29.18 49.66
C VAL A 217 -35.86 -27.65 49.69
N GLU A 218 -35.65 -27.01 50.84
CA GLU A 218 -35.52 -25.54 50.90
C GLU A 218 -34.27 -25.01 50.18
N ASP A 219 -33.16 -25.75 50.21
CA ASP A 219 -31.97 -25.40 49.44
C ASP A 219 -32.24 -25.49 47.93
N LEU A 220 -33.03 -26.49 47.51
CA LEU A 220 -33.44 -26.67 46.12
C LEU A 220 -34.34 -25.52 45.64
N GLU A 221 -35.30 -25.08 46.45
CA GLU A 221 -36.18 -23.94 46.12
C GLU A 221 -35.38 -22.65 45.92
N ARG A 222 -34.29 -22.44 46.69
CA ARG A 222 -33.43 -21.26 46.58
C ARG A 222 -32.56 -21.25 45.32
N VAL A 223 -32.13 -22.41 44.84
CA VAL A 223 -31.17 -22.52 43.72
C VAL A 223 -31.75 -23.18 42.46
N GLY A 224 -33.05 -23.49 42.45
CA GLY A 224 -33.72 -24.20 41.36
C GLY A 224 -33.51 -23.54 39.99
N SER A 225 -33.44 -22.21 39.94
CA SER A 225 -33.16 -21.45 38.71
C SER A 225 -31.80 -21.78 38.07
N LEU A 226 -30.81 -22.22 38.86
CA LEU A 226 -29.48 -22.59 38.37
C LEU A 226 -29.50 -23.86 37.51
N TYR A 227 -30.47 -24.76 37.71
CA TYR A 227 -30.64 -25.96 36.88
C TYR A 227 -31.01 -25.61 35.43
N HIS A 228 -31.69 -24.49 35.19
CA HIS A 228 -32.00 -24.01 33.84
C HIS A 228 -30.82 -23.29 33.18
N ILE A 229 -29.92 -22.70 33.97
CA ILE A 229 -28.75 -21.96 33.46
C ILE A 229 -27.61 -22.91 33.10
N LYS A 230 -27.41 -24.00 33.86
CA LYS A 230 -26.37 -25.01 33.63
C LYS A 230 -26.34 -25.57 32.18
N PRO A 231 -27.44 -26.11 31.61
CA PRO A 231 -27.42 -26.69 30.27
C PRO A 231 -27.15 -25.64 29.19
N VAL A 232 -27.60 -24.40 29.40
CA VAL A 232 -27.32 -23.30 28.47
C VAL A 232 -25.82 -22.96 28.47
N LEU A 233 -25.17 -22.95 29.64
CA LEU A 233 -23.73 -22.73 29.72
C LEU A 233 -22.93 -23.87 29.08
N GLU A 234 -23.36 -25.12 29.26
CA GLU A 234 -22.73 -26.28 28.62
C GLU A 234 -22.79 -26.19 27.10
N GLN A 235 -23.97 -25.86 26.55
CA GLN A 235 -24.14 -25.64 25.12
C GLN A 235 -23.23 -24.53 24.58
N VAL A 236 -23.17 -23.39 25.28
CA VAL A 236 -22.33 -22.26 24.90
C VAL A 236 -20.84 -22.63 24.93
N LEU A 237 -20.39 -23.32 25.98
CA LEU A 237 -18.99 -23.77 26.10
C LEU A 237 -18.62 -24.80 25.04
N ASP A 238 -19.55 -25.68 24.65
CA ASP A 238 -19.30 -26.65 23.59
C ASP A 238 -19.17 -25.96 22.23
N ILE A 239 -20.04 -24.99 21.90
CA ILE A 239 -19.93 -24.20 20.67
C ILE A 239 -18.60 -23.43 20.63
N LEU A 240 -18.15 -22.85 21.74
CA LEU A 240 -16.84 -22.19 21.81
C LEU A 240 -15.67 -23.15 21.63
N ARG A 241 -15.83 -24.43 22.00
CA ARG A 241 -14.77 -25.44 21.92
C ARG A 241 -14.67 -26.11 20.56
N THR A 242 -15.80 -26.45 19.94
CA THR A 242 -15.85 -27.32 18.74
C THR A 242 -16.55 -26.66 17.55
N GLY A 243 -17.24 -25.53 17.75
CA GLY A 243 -18.02 -24.85 16.73
C GLY A 243 -17.19 -24.21 15.62
N THR A 244 -17.85 -23.91 14.50
CA THR A 244 -17.22 -23.15 13.42
C THR A 244 -16.93 -21.71 13.87
N ILE A 245 -16.10 -20.98 13.12
CA ILE A 245 -15.82 -19.56 13.41
C ILE A 245 -17.13 -18.75 13.41
N ALA A 246 -18.07 -19.09 12.53
CA ALA A 246 -19.38 -18.43 12.46
C ALA A 246 -20.22 -18.69 13.72
N ASP A 247 -20.27 -19.94 14.19
CA ASP A 247 -21.02 -20.30 15.41
C ASP A 247 -20.43 -19.64 16.65
N ARG A 248 -19.10 -19.65 16.76
CA ARG A 248 -18.38 -18.96 17.83
C ARG A 248 -18.65 -17.47 17.83
N LEU A 249 -18.61 -16.82 16.67
CA LEU A 249 -18.97 -15.41 16.52
C LEU A 249 -20.42 -15.13 16.90
N ALA A 250 -21.37 -15.98 16.51
CA ALA A 250 -22.77 -15.84 16.85
C ALA A 250 -22.99 -15.91 18.37
N VAL A 251 -22.33 -16.86 19.04
CA VAL A 251 -22.36 -17.00 20.50
C VAL A 251 -21.74 -15.80 21.20
N LEU A 252 -20.56 -15.34 20.77
CA LEU A 252 -19.90 -14.16 21.34
C LEU A 252 -20.72 -12.88 21.16
N LYS A 253 -21.47 -12.77 20.06
CA LYS A 253 -22.38 -11.64 19.80
C LYS A 253 -23.72 -11.76 20.51
N SER A 254 -24.06 -12.92 21.07
CA SER A 254 -25.34 -13.11 21.75
C SER A 254 -25.48 -12.24 23.00
N GLU A 255 -26.66 -11.65 23.17
CA GLU A 255 -26.98 -10.78 24.31
C GLU A 255 -26.76 -11.49 25.66
N ARG A 256 -27.01 -12.81 25.68
CA ARG A 256 -26.86 -13.65 26.87
C ARG A 256 -25.40 -13.74 27.32
N VAL A 257 -24.48 -14.00 26.40
CA VAL A 257 -23.03 -14.07 26.70
C VAL A 257 -22.48 -12.69 27.06
N ARG A 258 -22.91 -11.64 26.35
CA ARG A 258 -22.56 -10.25 26.69
C ARG A 258 -22.96 -9.88 28.11
N ARG A 259 -24.18 -10.24 28.53
CA ARG A 259 -24.68 -10.00 29.89
C ARG A 259 -23.88 -10.76 30.96
N TRP A 260 -23.53 -12.02 30.72
CA TRP A 260 -22.73 -12.81 31.66
C TRP A 260 -21.27 -12.35 31.77
N CYS A 261 -20.69 -11.87 30.67
CA CYS A 261 -19.29 -11.42 30.63
C CYS A 261 -19.10 -9.92 30.89
N LYS A 262 -20.20 -9.16 31.06
CA LYS A 262 -20.22 -7.69 31.19
C LYS A 262 -19.44 -7.00 30.07
N TRP A 263 -19.77 -7.34 28.83
CA TRP A 263 -19.16 -6.79 27.61
C TRP A 263 -20.09 -5.78 26.93
N GLN A 264 -19.55 -4.62 26.52
CA GLN A 264 -20.19 -3.67 25.60
C GLN A 264 -19.76 -3.97 24.17
#